data_AF-A0A543AN36-F1
#
_entry.id   AF-A0A543AN36-F1
#
_cell.length_a   1.000
_cell.length_b   1.000
_cell.length_c   1.000
_cell.angle_alpha   90.00
_cell.angle_beta   90.00
_cell.angle_gamma   90.00
#
_symmetry.space_group_name_H-M   'P 1'
#
loop_
_entity.id
_entity.type
_entity.pdbx_description
1 polymer ?
#
loop_
_entity_poly.entity_id
_entity_poly.type
_entity_poly.pdbx_seq_one_letter_code
_entity_poly.pdbx_strand_id
1 'polypeptide(L)'
;MTQNLNELDQRIRQITQQGPFAVHWQVRDIATGQYIGQEARQVLGSFSTRKVSVLLACLALVREGKLSLEDSFVITEELKDGVQAGIMRNLSAGIALSLRDHLAQMMITSDNICTQLVFQAIEDATGNSLQWVNDYCAQVGMFDTLHREIFPRSGELTWHHSIEGMTVTSAHDQALLLERLARGCCDEKAAIELGLTQELCSVAVDMMGHIFTPLLGAHLTKGRFVEKNGRGIRGLSQVGLLLDEDDNPVASVAVFAESIPVQLLDGTPGRNSAREMFMDFGQLLEAFYLGGSFEPVARPEAVPPDFWEQECGELLCDVEDGRAVNESMVFTFSGIGKLFLAYTLNELARHRPELLQDTVQITAQHRALADTGTLRHLTGDVQVSLDDAVRLMIGSGDGAATRAILDYLETVGIDVLESARQSVVHLESTTITGLEDRSAGDGLIGTTTGADVRALLREIIDAHGTVLEWMSTTFEPAGLATALPGYGPHTAEHWTVSDWSGLEHLRPDEGRTSVLILQCPRGKGPVGMVSHAPAGTPQVSAKFGSVGLSTYAYEQFAS
;
A
#
# COMPACT_ATOMS: atom_id res chain seq x y z
N MET A 1 18.96 17.75 27.68
CA MET A 1 20.02 16.72 27.50
C MET A 1 20.25 16.62 26.01
N THR A 2 21.47 16.80 25.51
CA THR A 2 21.75 16.60 24.09
C THR A 2 21.63 15.10 23.82
N GLN A 3 20.59 14.66 23.10
CA GLN A 3 20.42 13.25 22.75
C GLN A 3 21.64 12.80 21.94
N ASN A 4 22.18 11.62 22.26
CA ASN A 4 23.46 11.18 21.71
C ASN A 4 23.26 10.50 20.35
N LEU A 5 23.37 11.24 19.25
CA LEU A 5 23.26 10.69 17.88
C LEU A 5 24.22 9.53 17.59
N ASN A 6 25.37 9.44 18.28
CA ASN A 6 26.28 8.30 18.13
C ASN A 6 25.68 6.99 18.67
N GLU A 7 24.89 7.06 19.73
CA GLU A 7 24.21 5.88 20.28
C GLU A 7 23.11 5.41 19.32
N LEU A 8 22.36 6.36 18.74
CA LEU A 8 21.38 6.06 17.70
C LEU A 8 22.04 5.42 16.46
N ASP A 9 23.17 5.96 15.99
CA ASP A 9 23.94 5.41 14.87
C ASP A 9 24.35 3.94 15.13
N GLN A 10 24.83 3.62 16.33
CA GLN A 10 25.19 2.25 16.69
C GLN A 10 24.00 1.29 16.68
N ARG A 11 22.84 1.72 17.22
CA ARG A 11 21.62 0.91 17.23
C ARG A 11 21.06 0.69 15.82
N ILE A 12 21.08 1.71 14.97
CA ILE A 12 20.67 1.58 13.56
C ILE A 12 21.61 0.64 12.80
N ARG A 13 22.93 0.75 13.01
CA ARG A 13 23.90 -0.19 12.40
C ARG A 13 23.63 -1.64 12.83
N GLN A 14 23.27 -1.86 14.09
CA GLN A 14 22.97 -3.20 14.59
C GLN A 14 21.80 -3.85 13.85
N ILE A 15 20.71 -3.12 13.54
CA ILE A 15 19.58 -3.69 12.81
C ILE A 15 19.86 -3.80 11.30
N THR A 16 20.58 -2.84 10.72
CA THR A 16 20.86 -2.81 9.28
C THR A 16 21.91 -3.83 8.84
N GLN A 17 22.70 -4.38 9.78
CA GLN A 17 23.73 -5.41 9.52
C GLN A 17 23.24 -6.86 9.69
N GLN A 18 21.98 -7.07 10.08
CA GLN A 18 21.46 -8.44 10.31
C GLN A 18 21.13 -9.19 9.02
N GLY A 19 20.73 -8.48 7.97
CA GLY A 19 20.31 -9.08 6.70
C GLY A 19 21.49 -9.32 5.74
N PRO A 20 21.41 -10.34 4.86
CA PRO A 20 22.45 -10.61 3.86
C PRO A 20 22.29 -9.71 2.62
N PHE A 21 21.99 -8.43 2.81
CA PHE A 21 21.81 -7.43 1.76
C PHE A 21 22.39 -6.08 2.20
N ALA A 22 22.74 -5.23 1.23
CA ALA A 22 23.36 -3.94 1.51
C ALA A 22 22.29 -2.93 1.96
N VAL A 23 22.63 -2.10 2.95
CA VAL A 23 21.76 -1.03 3.43
C VAL A 23 22.51 0.30 3.46
N HIS A 24 21.95 1.30 2.79
CA HIS A 24 22.47 2.68 2.72
C HIS A 24 21.43 3.61 3.30
N TRP A 25 21.84 4.48 4.24
CA TRP A 25 20.86 5.29 4.96
C TRP A 25 21.44 6.60 5.50
N GLN A 26 20.56 7.57 5.74
CA GLN A 26 20.85 8.81 6.45
C GLN A 26 19.67 9.22 7.33
N VAL A 27 19.98 9.69 8.54
CA VAL A 27 19.04 10.36 9.45
C VAL A 27 19.59 11.76 9.72
N ARG A 28 18.73 12.77 9.66
CA ARG A 28 19.06 14.16 9.99
C ARG A 28 18.10 14.67 11.05
N ASP A 29 18.67 15.23 12.11
CA ASP A 29 17.95 15.89 13.19
C ASP A 29 17.52 17.29 12.72
N ILE A 30 16.22 17.57 12.73
CA ILE A 30 15.68 18.81 12.17
C ILE A 30 16.07 20.03 13.02
N ALA A 31 16.08 19.88 14.35
CA ALA A 31 16.33 20.96 15.29
C ALA A 31 17.79 21.45 15.27
N THR A 32 18.75 20.54 15.10
CA THR A 32 20.18 20.82 15.17
C THR A 32 20.87 20.84 13.81
N GLY A 33 20.28 20.23 12.78
CA GLY A 33 20.90 20.01 11.47
C GLY A 33 22.04 18.98 11.49
N GLN A 34 22.26 18.30 12.60
CA GLN A 34 23.22 17.20 12.69
C GLN A 34 22.69 15.95 11.98
N TYR A 35 23.59 15.09 11.49
CA TYR A 35 23.20 13.88 10.77
C TYR A 35 24.14 12.71 11.04
N ILE A 36 23.60 11.50 10.87
CA ILE A 36 24.30 10.22 10.93
C ILE A 36 23.91 9.38 9.70
N GLY A 37 24.72 8.39 9.33
CA GLY A 37 24.45 7.59 8.14
C GLY A 37 25.49 6.53 7.82
N GLN A 38 25.13 5.65 6.89
CA GLN A 38 26.00 4.63 6.33
C GLN A 38 25.94 4.69 4.81
N GLU A 39 27.09 4.91 4.18
CA GLU A 39 27.23 4.99 2.71
C GLU A 39 26.15 5.87 2.07
N ALA A 40 25.77 6.96 2.75
CA ALA A 40 24.59 7.75 2.41
C ALA A 40 24.63 8.36 1.00
N ARG A 41 25.84 8.54 0.44
CA ARG A 41 26.06 9.06 -0.92
C ARG A 41 26.20 7.99 -2.00
N GLN A 42 26.01 6.72 -1.64
CA GLN A 42 25.94 5.66 -2.64
C GLN A 42 24.78 5.97 -3.61
N VAL A 43 25.08 5.98 -4.91
CA VAL A 43 24.10 6.22 -5.97
C VAL A 43 23.39 4.90 -6.27
N LEU A 44 22.06 4.94 -6.21
CA LEU A 44 21.18 3.78 -6.27
C LEU A 44 20.00 4.07 -7.22
N GLY A 45 19.35 3.02 -7.71
CA GLY A 45 18.08 3.16 -8.41
C GLY A 45 17.04 3.80 -7.48
N SER A 46 16.49 4.94 -7.88
CA SER A 46 15.53 5.70 -7.05
C SER A 46 14.14 5.05 -7.00
N PHE A 47 13.76 4.36 -8.07
CA PHE A 47 12.39 3.86 -8.26
C PHE A 47 11.36 4.95 -7.97
N SER A 48 10.47 4.75 -6.99
CA SER A 48 9.41 5.70 -6.67
C SER A 48 9.75 6.72 -5.59
N THR A 49 10.91 6.65 -4.92
CA THR A 49 11.31 7.70 -3.95
C THR A 49 11.57 9.03 -4.65
N ARG A 50 12.00 9.00 -5.92
CA ARG A 50 12.12 10.17 -6.79
C ARG A 50 10.84 11.01 -6.92
N LYS A 51 9.67 10.44 -6.62
CA LYS A 51 8.39 11.15 -6.74
C LYS A 51 8.28 12.30 -5.73
N VAL A 52 9.08 12.28 -4.65
CA VAL A 52 9.19 13.43 -3.74
C VAL A 52 9.80 14.65 -4.45
N SER A 53 10.89 14.50 -5.21
CA SER A 53 11.46 15.63 -5.96
C SER A 53 10.56 16.05 -7.12
N VAL A 54 9.88 15.12 -7.80
CA VAL A 54 8.88 15.45 -8.85
C VAL A 54 7.71 16.25 -8.28
N LEU A 55 7.18 15.86 -7.11
CA LEU A 55 6.13 16.58 -6.40
C LEU A 55 6.55 18.03 -6.15
N LEU A 56 7.71 18.25 -5.53
CA LEU A 56 8.16 19.60 -5.20
C LEU A 56 8.50 20.43 -6.44
N ALA A 57 9.07 19.82 -7.49
CA ALA A 57 9.33 20.48 -8.76
C ALA A 57 8.03 20.91 -9.49
N CYS A 58 6.96 20.12 -9.37
CA CYS A 58 5.64 20.48 -9.89
C CYS A 58 5.02 21.63 -9.08
N LEU A 59 5.06 21.55 -7.74
CA LEU A 59 4.54 22.60 -6.87
C LEU A 59 5.30 23.93 -7.03
N ALA A 60 6.58 23.92 -7.42
CA ALA A 60 7.32 25.12 -7.78
C ALA A 60 6.69 25.84 -8.99
N LEU A 61 6.22 25.10 -10.00
CA LEU A 61 5.50 25.67 -11.14
C LEU A 61 4.11 26.19 -10.76
N VAL A 62 3.45 25.57 -9.78
CA VAL A 62 2.19 26.07 -9.19
C VAL A 62 2.43 27.41 -8.50
N ARG A 63 3.49 27.53 -7.68
CA ARG A 63 3.88 28.81 -7.07
C ARG A 63 4.15 29.89 -8.12
N GLU A 64 4.82 29.54 -9.22
CA GLU A 64 5.10 30.46 -10.33
C GLU A 64 3.85 30.85 -11.14
N GLY A 65 2.69 30.22 -10.88
CA GLY A 65 1.44 30.45 -11.62
C GLY A 65 1.46 29.87 -13.04
N LYS A 66 2.38 28.94 -13.34
CA LYS A 66 2.47 28.25 -14.63
C LYS A 66 1.57 27.01 -14.70
N LEU A 67 1.25 26.44 -13.54
CA LEU A 67 0.31 25.34 -13.38
C LEU A 67 -0.71 25.69 -12.30
N SER A 68 -1.88 25.07 -12.36
CA SER A 68 -2.88 25.10 -11.31
C SER A 68 -3.11 23.70 -10.76
N LEU A 69 -3.30 23.58 -9.45
CA LEU A 69 -3.71 22.31 -8.83
C LEU A 69 -5.07 21.82 -9.35
N GLU A 70 -5.89 22.72 -9.88
CA GLU A 70 -7.21 22.43 -10.47
C GLU A 70 -7.15 22.03 -11.96
N ASP A 71 -5.97 22.07 -12.61
CA ASP A 71 -5.84 21.66 -14.00
C ASP A 71 -6.25 20.19 -14.15
N SER A 72 -7.08 19.87 -15.15
CA SER A 72 -7.67 18.53 -15.30
C SER A 72 -6.98 17.73 -16.39
N PHE A 73 -6.64 16.48 -16.07
CA PHE A 73 -6.00 15.53 -16.98
C PHE A 73 -6.74 14.20 -17.00
N VAL A 74 -6.91 13.63 -18.20
CA VAL A 74 -7.64 12.39 -18.45
C VAL A 74 -6.67 11.22 -18.58
N ILE A 75 -7.00 10.11 -17.94
CA ILE A 75 -6.28 8.85 -18.09
C ILE A 75 -6.74 8.17 -19.39
N THR A 76 -5.85 8.00 -20.35
CA THR A 76 -6.14 7.31 -21.62
C THR A 76 -5.61 5.87 -21.61
N GLU A 77 -6.04 5.06 -22.57
CA GLU A 77 -5.60 3.66 -22.65
C GLU A 77 -4.11 3.55 -22.98
N GLU A 78 -3.56 4.45 -23.81
CA GLU A 78 -2.14 4.48 -24.17
C GLU A 78 -1.23 4.70 -22.96
N LEU A 79 -1.70 5.41 -21.93
CA LEU A 79 -0.92 5.65 -20.72
C LEU A 79 -0.77 4.40 -19.84
N LYS A 80 -1.61 3.39 -20.04
CA LYS A 80 -1.63 2.14 -19.25
C LYS A 80 -0.61 1.13 -19.75
N ASP A 81 -0.10 1.29 -20.97
CA ASP A 81 0.86 0.37 -21.58
C ASP A 81 2.14 0.22 -20.74
N GLY A 82 2.46 -1.02 -20.38
CA GLY A 82 3.68 -1.37 -19.63
C GLY A 82 3.68 -0.95 -18.16
N VAL A 83 2.63 -0.28 -17.66
CA VAL A 83 2.51 0.20 -16.27
C VAL A 83 2.53 -0.96 -15.28
N GLN A 84 3.42 -0.88 -14.28
CA GLN A 84 3.60 -1.92 -13.27
C GLN A 84 3.02 -1.58 -11.89
N ALA A 85 2.71 -0.31 -11.61
CA ALA A 85 2.27 0.15 -10.29
C ALA A 85 1.26 1.30 -10.37
N GLY A 86 0.36 1.34 -9.40
CA GLY A 86 -0.75 2.29 -9.35
C GLY A 86 -2.10 1.59 -9.42
N ILE A 87 -3.13 2.21 -8.83
CA ILE A 87 -4.50 1.68 -8.90
C ILE A 87 -5.15 1.98 -10.24
N MET A 88 -4.77 3.08 -10.90
CA MET A 88 -5.39 3.54 -12.15
C MET A 88 -5.16 2.59 -13.32
N ARG A 89 -4.11 1.75 -13.27
CA ARG A 89 -3.86 0.74 -14.31
C ARG A 89 -4.95 -0.33 -14.36
N ASN A 90 -5.65 -0.55 -13.24
CA ASN A 90 -6.68 -1.55 -13.10
C ASN A 90 -8.06 -1.01 -13.45
N LEU A 91 -8.18 0.29 -13.74
CA LEU A 91 -9.45 0.93 -14.07
C LEU A 91 -9.57 1.21 -15.57
N SER A 92 -10.80 1.41 -16.02
CA SER A 92 -11.09 1.84 -17.39
C SER A 92 -10.48 3.21 -17.70
N ALA A 93 -10.10 3.43 -18.96
CA ALA A 93 -9.71 4.75 -19.44
C ALA A 93 -10.90 5.74 -19.44
N GLY A 94 -10.60 7.03 -19.48
CA GLY A 94 -11.58 8.12 -19.49
C GLY A 94 -11.79 8.80 -18.14
N ILE A 95 -11.16 8.31 -17.07
CA ILE A 95 -11.20 8.93 -15.74
C ILE A 95 -10.43 10.26 -15.79
N ALA A 96 -11.10 11.34 -15.43
CA ALA A 96 -10.52 12.68 -15.32
C ALA A 96 -10.25 13.03 -13.86
N LEU A 97 -9.03 13.49 -13.56
CA LEU A 97 -8.63 13.94 -12.22
C LEU A 97 -7.95 15.31 -12.33
N SER A 98 -7.98 16.08 -11.24
CA SER A 98 -7.20 17.32 -11.12
C SER A 98 -5.70 17.01 -10.99
N LEU A 99 -4.84 18.00 -11.24
CA LEU A 99 -3.39 17.88 -11.02
C LEU A 99 -3.11 17.55 -9.55
N ARG A 100 -3.88 18.15 -8.63
CA ARG A 100 -3.82 17.83 -7.19
C ARG A 100 -4.03 16.33 -6.94
N ASP A 101 -5.01 15.74 -7.61
CA ASP A 101 -5.37 14.33 -7.41
C ASP A 101 -4.41 13.38 -8.09
N HIS A 102 -3.83 13.77 -9.23
CA HIS A 102 -2.70 13.05 -9.83
C HIS A 102 -1.47 13.06 -8.91
N LEU A 103 -1.14 14.20 -8.29
CA LEU A 103 -0.08 14.29 -7.28
C LEU A 103 -0.40 13.42 -6.07
N ALA A 104 -1.64 13.43 -5.58
CA ALA A 104 -2.06 12.60 -4.46
C ALA A 104 -1.91 11.10 -4.78
N GLN A 105 -2.43 10.61 -5.91
CA GLN A 105 -2.26 9.19 -6.31
C GLN A 105 -0.79 8.81 -6.56
N MET A 106 0.01 9.73 -7.11
CA MET A 106 1.46 9.56 -7.26
C MET A 106 2.15 9.32 -5.90
N MET A 107 1.66 9.93 -4.81
CA MET A 107 2.23 9.75 -3.48
C MET A 107 1.62 8.55 -2.74
N ILE A 108 0.29 8.42 -2.74
CA ILE A 108 -0.48 7.41 -2.01
C ILE A 108 -0.17 5.99 -2.54
N THR A 109 -0.56 5.68 -3.77
CA THR A 109 -0.42 4.34 -4.37
C THR A 109 0.85 4.17 -5.19
N SER A 110 1.65 5.23 -5.28
CA SER A 110 2.77 5.29 -6.20
C SER A 110 2.32 5.13 -7.66
N ASP A 111 1.20 5.73 -8.04
CA ASP A 111 0.61 5.51 -9.36
C ASP A 111 1.51 6.04 -10.48
N ASN A 112 1.91 5.16 -11.41
CA ASN A 112 2.80 5.53 -12.50
C ASN A 112 2.07 6.19 -13.68
N ILE A 113 0.75 5.99 -13.83
CA ILE A 113 -0.05 6.74 -14.83
C ILE A 113 -0.16 8.18 -14.37
N CYS A 114 -0.55 8.40 -13.10
CA CYS A 114 -0.60 9.75 -12.54
C CYS A 114 0.78 10.43 -12.56
N THR A 115 1.86 9.67 -12.31
CA THR A 115 3.23 10.21 -12.45
C THR A 115 3.52 10.68 -13.87
N GLN A 116 3.13 9.91 -14.89
CA GLN A 116 3.29 10.32 -16.30
C GLN A 116 2.52 11.59 -16.62
N LEU A 117 1.28 11.71 -16.13
CA LEU A 117 0.47 12.92 -16.31
C LEU A 117 1.04 14.15 -15.59
N VAL A 118 1.67 13.97 -14.42
CA VAL A 118 2.43 15.05 -13.76
C VAL A 118 3.63 15.47 -14.61
N PHE A 119 4.38 14.54 -15.19
CA PHE A 119 5.47 14.88 -16.12
C PHE A 119 4.94 15.57 -17.38
N GLN A 120 3.77 15.16 -17.91
CA GLN A 120 3.11 15.84 -19.03
C GLN A 120 2.75 17.29 -18.67
N ALA A 121 2.17 17.53 -17.49
CA ALA A 121 1.88 18.89 -17.03
C ALA A 121 3.15 19.76 -16.94
N ILE A 122 4.24 19.20 -16.41
CA ILE A 122 5.54 19.89 -16.37
C ILE A 122 6.06 20.14 -17.79
N GLU A 123 5.94 19.17 -18.70
CA GLU A 123 6.33 19.29 -20.10
C GLU A 123 5.59 20.44 -20.77
N ASP A 124 4.27 20.51 -20.61
CA ASP A 124 3.42 21.55 -21.19
C ASP A 124 3.81 22.95 -20.68
N ALA A 125 4.21 23.06 -19.41
CA ALA A 125 4.63 24.32 -18.78
C ALA A 125 6.08 24.74 -19.10
N THR A 126 6.97 23.81 -19.43
CA THR A 126 8.43 24.06 -19.48
C THR A 126 9.09 23.71 -20.81
N GLY A 127 8.46 22.88 -21.64
CA GLY A 127 9.00 22.32 -22.87
C GLY A 127 10.09 21.25 -22.69
N ASN A 128 10.44 20.91 -21.44
CA ASN A 128 11.34 19.79 -21.13
C ASN A 128 11.24 19.42 -19.63
N SER A 129 10.37 18.47 -19.34
CA SER A 129 10.02 18.03 -17.99
C SER A 129 11.18 17.39 -17.23
N LEU A 130 11.99 16.55 -17.88
CA LEU A 130 13.16 15.91 -17.26
C LEU A 130 14.24 16.93 -16.91
N GLN A 131 14.51 17.89 -17.80
CA GLN A 131 15.48 18.95 -17.51
C GLN A 131 15.01 19.82 -16.35
N TRP A 132 13.74 20.24 -16.33
CA TRP A 132 13.16 21.01 -15.23
C TRP A 132 13.33 20.30 -13.88
N VAL A 133 12.96 19.02 -13.80
CA VAL A 133 13.09 18.25 -12.55
C VAL A 133 14.56 18.09 -12.13
N ASN A 134 15.47 17.87 -13.07
CA ASN A 134 16.90 17.79 -12.77
C ASN A 134 17.49 19.12 -12.29
N ASP A 135 17.10 20.23 -12.92
CA ASP A 135 17.51 21.57 -12.50
C ASP A 135 16.99 21.90 -11.10
N TYR A 136 15.73 21.51 -10.81
CA TYR A 136 15.15 21.62 -9.48
C TYR A 136 15.95 20.81 -8.45
N CYS A 137 16.26 19.54 -8.73
CA CYS A 137 17.09 18.68 -7.87
C CYS A 137 18.46 19.35 -7.59
N ALA A 138 19.13 19.87 -8.61
CA ALA A 138 20.41 20.56 -8.45
C ALA A 138 20.28 21.84 -7.60
N GLN A 139 19.23 22.63 -7.82
CA GLN A 139 18.95 23.86 -7.06
C GLN A 139 18.77 23.57 -5.56
N VAL A 140 18.06 22.50 -5.20
CA VAL A 140 17.81 22.11 -3.80
C VAL A 140 18.94 21.27 -3.19
N GLY A 141 20.00 21.00 -3.97
CA GLY A 141 21.24 20.36 -3.50
C GLY A 141 21.27 18.83 -3.59
N MET A 142 20.37 18.23 -4.35
CA MET A 142 20.31 16.79 -4.62
C MET A 142 21.27 16.41 -5.77
N PHE A 143 22.57 16.48 -5.52
CA PHE A 143 23.59 16.31 -6.57
C PHE A 143 23.86 14.86 -6.99
N ASP A 144 23.43 13.88 -6.19
CA ASP A 144 23.51 12.46 -6.48
C ASP A 144 22.21 11.94 -7.15
N THR A 145 21.25 12.84 -7.42
CA THR A 145 19.94 12.54 -8.01
C THR A 145 19.87 12.96 -9.47
N LEU A 146 19.50 12.04 -10.35
CA LEU A 146 19.35 12.33 -11.78
C LEU A 146 18.19 11.54 -12.39
N HIS A 147 17.19 12.27 -12.89
CA HIS A 147 16.07 11.76 -13.66
C HIS A 147 16.47 11.54 -15.12
N ARG A 148 16.38 10.28 -15.56
CA ARG A 148 16.71 9.86 -16.93
C ARG A 148 15.51 9.35 -17.73
N GLU A 149 14.41 9.06 -17.06
CA GLU A 149 13.21 8.47 -17.65
C GLU A 149 11.96 9.07 -17.00
N ILE A 150 10.87 9.26 -17.76
CA ILE A 150 9.56 9.66 -17.20
C ILE A 150 8.86 8.44 -16.60
N PHE A 151 8.94 7.31 -17.29
CA PHE A 151 8.28 6.06 -16.92
C PHE A 151 9.35 4.98 -16.63
N PRO A 152 9.48 4.52 -15.38
CA PRO A 152 10.45 3.49 -15.05
C PRO A 152 10.02 2.15 -15.61
N ARG A 153 10.76 1.62 -16.59
CA ARG A 153 10.49 0.31 -17.22
C ARG A 153 10.97 -0.85 -16.35
N SER A 154 10.59 -0.84 -15.08
CA SER A 154 11.08 -1.80 -14.08
C SER A 154 10.69 -3.25 -14.39
N GLY A 155 9.61 -3.47 -15.15
CA GLY A 155 9.20 -4.81 -15.60
C GLY A 155 10.11 -5.41 -16.68
N GLU A 156 10.91 -4.59 -17.38
CA GLU A 156 11.88 -5.05 -18.39
C GLU A 156 13.25 -5.38 -17.77
N LEU A 157 13.45 -5.07 -16.48
CA LEU A 157 14.72 -5.28 -15.81
C LEU A 157 14.92 -6.76 -15.48
N THR A 158 16.11 -7.27 -15.79
CA THR A 158 16.55 -8.55 -15.26
C THR A 158 16.98 -8.41 -13.80
N TRP A 159 17.05 -9.53 -13.07
CA TRP A 159 17.49 -9.55 -11.67
C TRP A 159 18.87 -8.90 -11.49
N HIS A 160 19.78 -9.15 -12.44
CA HIS A 160 21.10 -8.54 -12.51
C HIS A 160 21.14 -7.44 -13.57
N HIS A 161 20.55 -6.28 -13.26
CA HIS A 161 20.61 -5.08 -14.11
C HIS A 161 21.66 -4.09 -13.61
N SER A 162 22.12 -3.24 -14.54
CA SER A 162 22.90 -2.02 -14.27
C SER A 162 21.95 -0.88 -13.89
N ILE A 163 22.42 0.06 -13.07
CA ILE A 163 21.72 1.33 -12.82
C ILE A 163 21.97 2.37 -13.93
N GLU A 164 22.82 2.04 -14.91
CA GLU A 164 23.06 2.88 -16.08
C GLU A 164 21.76 3.08 -16.87
N GLY A 165 21.42 4.33 -17.16
CA GLY A 165 20.16 4.69 -17.83
C GLY A 165 18.94 4.83 -16.92
N MET A 166 18.99 4.36 -15.67
CA MET A 166 17.88 4.49 -14.72
C MET A 166 17.84 5.87 -14.06
N THR A 167 16.69 6.27 -13.53
CA THR A 167 16.64 7.40 -12.59
C THR A 167 17.28 7.00 -11.25
N VAL A 168 18.28 7.76 -10.81
CA VAL A 168 19.08 7.46 -9.62
C VAL A 168 18.95 8.53 -8.55
N THR A 169 19.28 8.17 -7.30
CA THR A 169 19.34 9.05 -6.12
C THR A 169 20.33 8.48 -5.10
N SER A 170 20.58 9.22 -4.01
CA SER A 170 21.23 8.71 -2.81
C SER A 170 20.35 8.87 -1.57
N ALA A 171 20.67 8.16 -0.47
CA ALA A 171 20.01 8.39 0.81
C ALA A 171 20.27 9.81 1.34
N HIS A 172 21.46 10.35 1.04
CA HIS A 172 21.85 11.71 1.40
C HIS A 172 20.89 12.74 0.80
N ASP A 173 20.63 12.63 -0.50
CA ASP A 173 19.81 13.60 -1.23
C ASP A 173 18.35 13.57 -0.80
N GLN A 174 17.79 12.38 -0.61
CA GLN A 174 16.40 12.23 -0.15
C GLN A 174 16.22 12.79 1.26
N ALA A 175 17.13 12.45 2.19
CA ALA A 175 17.07 13.00 3.55
C ALA A 175 17.28 14.53 3.55
N LEU A 176 18.18 15.06 2.73
CA LEU A 176 18.39 16.50 2.58
C LEU A 176 17.15 17.22 2.05
N LEU A 177 16.49 16.68 1.01
CA LEU A 177 15.27 17.26 0.46
C LEU A 177 14.18 17.34 1.52
N LEU A 178 14.01 16.26 2.30
CA LEU A 178 13.03 16.18 3.37
C LEU A 178 13.35 17.13 4.53
N GLU A 179 14.62 17.24 4.95
CA GLU A 179 15.05 18.25 5.93
C GLU A 179 14.68 19.67 5.50
N ARG A 180 14.91 20.00 4.21
CA ARG A 180 14.51 21.31 3.67
C ARG A 180 13.00 21.48 3.65
N LEU A 181 12.25 20.44 3.27
CA LEU A 181 10.78 20.48 3.24
C LEU A 181 10.21 20.73 4.64
N ALA A 182 10.73 20.02 5.64
CA ALA A 182 10.38 20.22 7.05
C ALA A 182 10.61 21.67 7.49
N ARG A 183 11.76 22.26 7.15
CA ARG A 183 12.04 23.67 7.45
C ARG A 183 11.10 24.62 6.71
N GLY A 184 10.79 24.34 5.44
CA GLY A 184 9.85 25.13 4.64
C GLY A 184 8.43 25.18 5.21
N CYS A 185 8.01 24.16 5.96
CA CYS A 185 6.71 24.18 6.65
C CYS A 185 6.65 25.23 7.78
N CYS A 186 7.80 25.59 8.37
CA CYS A 186 7.86 26.45 9.57
C CYS A 186 8.55 27.80 9.34
N ASP A 187 9.32 27.96 8.26
CA ASP A 187 10.06 29.17 7.92
C ASP A 187 9.83 29.57 6.45
N GLU A 188 9.22 30.74 6.25
CA GLU A 188 8.94 31.33 4.93
C GLU A 188 10.20 31.47 4.08
N LYS A 189 11.34 31.83 4.70
CA LYS A 189 12.59 31.96 3.96
C LYS A 189 13.07 30.60 3.44
N ALA A 190 12.97 29.56 4.26
CA ALA A 190 13.31 28.20 3.86
C ALA A 190 12.38 27.69 2.75
N ALA A 191 11.09 28.01 2.80
CA ALA A 191 10.14 27.68 1.73
C ALA A 191 10.52 28.37 0.41
N ILE A 192 10.89 29.66 0.45
CA ILE A 192 11.34 30.40 -0.73
C ILE A 192 12.61 29.78 -1.33
N GLU A 193 13.57 29.37 -0.50
CA GLU A 193 14.80 28.68 -0.93
C GLU A 193 14.51 27.34 -1.62
N LEU A 194 13.42 26.66 -1.24
CA LEU A 194 12.90 25.46 -1.92
C LEU A 194 12.11 25.74 -3.20
N GLY A 195 11.86 27.01 -3.52
CA GLY A 195 11.02 27.37 -4.65
C GLY A 195 9.51 27.30 -4.34
N LEU A 196 9.09 27.23 -3.07
CA LEU A 196 7.71 27.00 -2.63
C LEU A 196 7.19 28.11 -1.70
N THR A 197 5.91 28.05 -1.35
CA THR A 197 5.34 28.75 -0.17
C THR A 197 5.23 27.78 1.00
N GLN A 198 5.00 28.29 2.22
CA GLN A 198 4.81 27.42 3.39
C GLN A 198 3.60 26.50 3.21
N GLU A 199 2.52 27.02 2.62
CA GLU A 199 1.30 26.25 2.33
C GLU A 199 1.58 25.11 1.34
N LEU A 200 2.38 25.35 0.30
CA LEU A 200 2.76 24.30 -0.65
C LEU A 200 3.69 23.25 -0.02
N CYS A 201 4.55 23.66 0.92
CA CYS A 201 5.31 22.70 1.73
C CYS A 201 4.36 21.81 2.57
N SER A 202 3.36 22.42 3.23
CA SER A 202 2.35 21.68 3.99
C SER A 202 1.52 20.74 3.11
N VAL A 203 1.12 21.17 1.91
CA VAL A 203 0.43 20.31 0.92
C VAL A 203 1.28 19.10 0.54
N ALA A 204 2.59 19.28 0.33
CA ALA A 204 3.48 18.17 0.01
C ALA A 204 3.61 17.16 1.17
N VAL A 205 3.72 17.67 2.41
CA VAL A 205 3.76 16.85 3.64
C VAL A 205 2.44 16.10 3.83
N ASP A 206 1.30 16.74 3.61
CA ASP A 206 -0.02 16.12 3.67
C ASP A 206 -0.12 14.96 2.66
N MET A 207 0.21 15.19 1.39
CA MET A 207 0.18 14.14 0.35
C MET A 207 1.09 12.94 0.68
N MET A 208 2.23 13.18 1.33
CA MET A 208 3.14 12.13 1.80
C MET A 208 2.60 11.36 3.01
N GLY A 209 1.71 11.96 3.80
CA GLY A 209 1.13 11.35 4.99
C GLY A 209 0.11 10.26 4.72
N HIS A 210 -0.28 10.07 3.45
CA HIS A 210 -1.34 9.15 3.05
C HIS A 210 -0.84 7.92 2.29
N ILE A 211 0.46 7.60 2.36
CA ILE A 211 1.05 6.47 1.64
C ILE A 211 0.30 5.16 1.94
N PHE A 212 0.00 4.39 0.89
CA PHE A 212 -0.76 3.15 1.01
C PHE A 212 0.02 1.98 1.60
N THR A 213 1.34 2.13 1.75
CA THR A 213 2.27 1.08 2.20
C THR A 213 3.31 1.65 3.15
N PRO A 214 2.88 2.15 4.32
CA PRO A 214 3.80 2.68 5.31
C PRO A 214 4.70 1.56 5.84
N LEU A 215 5.94 1.90 6.15
CA LEU A 215 6.91 0.97 6.74
C LEU A 215 7.64 1.61 7.91
N LEU A 216 8.21 2.81 7.78
CA LEU A 216 8.82 3.49 8.94
C LEU A 216 7.74 3.87 9.96
N GLY A 217 6.53 4.22 9.50
CA GLY A 217 5.41 4.60 10.34
C GLY A 217 4.59 3.44 10.90
N ALA A 218 4.78 2.21 10.43
CA ALA A 218 3.80 1.13 10.59
C ALA A 218 3.53 0.71 12.05
N HIS A 219 4.52 0.82 12.94
CA HIS A 219 4.41 0.41 14.35
C HIS A 219 4.78 1.51 15.33
N LEU A 220 4.55 2.77 14.94
CA LEU A 220 4.74 3.90 15.84
C LEU A 220 3.58 4.02 16.83
N THR A 221 3.88 4.53 18.03
CA THR A 221 2.93 4.64 19.15
C THR A 221 2.78 6.06 19.71
N LYS A 222 3.72 6.95 19.39
CA LYS A 222 3.80 8.34 19.85
C LYS A 222 3.93 9.35 18.72
N GLY A 223 4.39 8.94 17.55
CA GLY A 223 4.49 9.81 16.38
C GLY A 223 3.93 9.16 15.14
N ARG A 224 4.16 9.81 14.00
CA ARG A 224 3.86 9.23 12.70
C ARG A 224 4.93 9.60 11.68
N PHE A 225 5.01 8.82 10.60
CA PHE A 225 5.80 9.17 9.44
C PHE A 225 4.92 9.74 8.33
N VAL A 226 5.42 10.76 7.65
CA VAL A 226 5.02 11.06 6.26
C VAL A 226 6.12 10.54 5.36
N GLU A 227 5.79 9.63 4.45
CA GLU A 227 6.83 8.83 3.80
C GLU A 227 6.51 8.44 2.35
N LYS A 228 7.55 8.08 1.60
CA LYS A 228 7.47 7.58 0.24
C LYS A 228 8.38 6.37 0.08
N ASN A 229 7.84 5.33 -0.56
CA ASN A 229 8.58 4.12 -0.87
C ASN A 229 9.13 4.08 -2.30
N GLY A 230 10.17 3.27 -2.47
CA GLY A 230 10.70 2.81 -3.75
C GLY A 230 10.74 1.28 -3.79
N ARG A 231 10.26 0.70 -4.90
CA ARG A 231 10.23 -0.75 -5.10
C ARG A 231 10.87 -1.10 -6.44
N GLY A 232 12.06 -1.70 -6.38
CA GLY A 232 12.74 -2.29 -7.53
C GLY A 232 12.60 -3.81 -7.56
N ILE A 233 13.19 -4.46 -8.56
CA ILE A 233 13.16 -5.93 -8.66
C ILE A 233 13.95 -6.61 -7.52
N ARG A 234 15.08 -6.02 -7.08
CA ARG A 234 15.96 -6.54 -6.00
C ARG A 234 16.28 -5.51 -4.91
N GLY A 235 15.50 -4.44 -4.82
CA GLY A 235 15.74 -3.35 -3.88
C GLY A 235 14.44 -2.73 -3.37
N LEU A 236 14.49 -2.26 -2.13
CA LEU A 236 13.41 -1.54 -1.47
C LEU A 236 14.00 -0.28 -0.84
N SER A 237 13.21 0.78 -0.75
CA SER A 237 13.61 1.99 -0.06
C SER A 237 12.42 2.69 0.58
N GLN A 238 12.71 3.41 1.65
CA GLN A 238 11.76 4.22 2.39
C GLN A 238 12.40 5.56 2.75
N VAL A 239 11.71 6.66 2.47
CA VAL A 239 12.17 8.02 2.79
C VAL A 239 11.03 8.78 3.43
N GLY A 240 11.27 9.60 4.44
CA GLY A 240 10.20 10.32 5.11
C GLY A 240 10.63 11.26 6.23
N LEU A 241 9.64 11.95 6.80
CA LEU A 241 9.78 12.76 8.01
C LEU A 241 9.10 12.06 9.18
N LEU A 242 9.79 11.96 10.31
CA LEU A 242 9.18 11.63 11.59
C LEU A 242 8.56 12.91 12.16
N LEU A 243 7.27 12.85 12.45
CA LEU A 243 6.50 13.89 13.09
C LEU A 243 6.17 13.50 14.54
N ASP A 244 6.18 14.47 15.46
CA ASP A 244 5.71 14.28 16.83
C ASP A 244 4.17 14.31 16.94
N GLU A 245 3.63 14.20 18.16
CA GLU A 245 2.18 14.19 18.44
C GLU A 245 1.47 15.48 17.99
N ASP A 246 2.22 16.58 17.85
CA ASP A 246 1.74 17.89 17.42
C ASP A 246 2.02 18.14 15.93
N ASP A 247 2.37 17.10 15.17
CA ASP A 247 2.72 17.13 13.75
C ASP A 247 3.98 17.95 13.41
N ASN A 248 4.84 18.24 14.39
CA ASN A 248 6.11 18.92 14.12
C ASN A 248 7.17 17.94 13.63
N PRO A 249 7.91 18.26 12.55
CA PRO A 249 8.97 17.39 12.05
C PRO A 249 10.18 17.40 12.98
N VAL A 250 10.58 16.22 13.46
CA VAL A 250 11.73 16.05 14.37
C VAL A 250 12.95 15.42 13.68
N ALA A 251 12.73 14.58 12.67
CA ALA A 251 13.80 13.94 11.91
C ALA A 251 13.43 13.72 10.44
N SER A 252 14.41 13.85 9.55
CA SER A 252 14.29 13.37 8.16
C SER A 252 15.12 12.11 7.95
N VAL A 253 14.58 11.16 7.19
CA VAL A 253 15.11 9.81 7.05
C VAL A 253 15.10 9.38 5.61
N ALA A 254 16.15 8.67 5.21
CA ALA A 254 16.18 7.88 4.00
C ALA A 254 16.91 6.57 4.25
N VAL A 255 16.29 5.45 3.91
CA VAL A 255 16.86 4.11 4.02
C VAL A 255 16.62 3.32 2.73
N PHE A 256 17.67 2.71 2.20
CA PHE A 256 17.68 1.94 0.97
C PHE A 256 18.29 0.57 1.24
N ALA A 257 17.59 -0.50 0.92
CA ALA A 257 18.08 -1.87 0.91
C ALA A 257 18.22 -2.35 -0.54
N GLU A 258 19.42 -2.80 -0.94
CA GLU A 258 19.68 -3.32 -2.29
C GLU A 258 20.37 -4.69 -2.25
N SER A 259 20.23 -5.44 -3.35
CA SER A 259 20.70 -6.83 -3.48
C SER A 259 19.97 -7.76 -2.53
N ILE A 260 18.70 -7.44 -2.27
CA ILE A 260 17.82 -8.27 -1.45
C ILE A 260 17.63 -9.60 -2.19
N PRO A 261 18.04 -10.74 -1.61
CA PRO A 261 17.85 -12.03 -2.24
C PRO A 261 16.35 -12.37 -2.33
N VAL A 262 15.98 -13.25 -3.26
CA VAL A 262 14.60 -13.76 -3.35
C VAL A 262 14.20 -14.44 -2.04
N GLN A 263 15.12 -15.22 -1.47
CA GLN A 263 14.93 -16.01 -0.26
C GLN A 263 16.22 -16.05 0.57
N LEU A 264 16.10 -16.02 1.89
CA LEU A 264 17.17 -16.24 2.85
C LEU A 264 17.47 -17.75 3.01
N LEU A 265 18.56 -18.08 3.71
CA LEU A 265 18.97 -19.48 3.92
C LEU A 265 17.96 -20.31 4.72
N ASP A 266 17.17 -19.66 5.56
CA ASP A 266 16.11 -20.28 6.39
C ASP A 266 14.76 -20.40 5.65
N GLY A 267 14.68 -19.94 4.40
CA GLY A 267 13.45 -19.98 3.61
C GLY A 267 12.62 -18.69 3.66
N THR A 268 12.98 -17.72 4.51
CA THR A 268 12.27 -16.44 4.61
C THR A 268 12.41 -15.62 3.32
N PRO A 269 11.35 -15.01 2.76
CA PRO A 269 11.47 -14.11 1.61
C PRO A 269 12.32 -12.89 1.97
N GLY A 270 13.36 -12.60 1.18
CA GLY A 270 14.30 -11.52 1.53
C GLY A 270 13.67 -10.13 1.61
N ARG A 271 12.62 -9.87 0.81
CA ARG A 271 11.86 -8.61 0.88
C ARG A 271 11.12 -8.42 2.20
N ASN A 272 10.68 -9.49 2.85
CA ASN A 272 10.00 -9.39 4.14
C ASN A 272 11.00 -8.96 5.22
N SER A 273 12.17 -9.60 5.24
CA SER A 273 13.27 -9.21 6.13
C SER A 273 13.66 -7.74 5.96
N ALA A 274 13.68 -7.21 4.73
CA ALA A 274 13.94 -5.79 4.50
C ALA A 274 12.78 -4.87 4.98
N ARG A 275 11.52 -5.29 4.82
CA ARG A 275 10.35 -4.54 5.33
C ARG A 275 10.35 -4.47 6.85
N GLU A 276 10.58 -5.60 7.53
CA GLU A 276 10.72 -5.68 8.99
C GLU A 276 11.83 -4.75 9.49
N MET A 277 12.98 -4.75 8.81
CA MET A 277 14.08 -3.85 9.16
C MET A 277 13.69 -2.38 9.03
N PHE A 278 12.89 -1.98 8.04
CA PHE A 278 12.39 -0.60 7.93
C PHE A 278 11.44 -0.25 9.08
N MET A 279 10.58 -1.17 9.53
CA MET A 279 9.71 -0.94 10.68
C MET A 279 10.51 -0.79 11.98
N ASP A 280 11.50 -1.66 12.20
CA ASP A 280 12.43 -1.56 13.35
C ASP A 280 13.19 -0.23 13.31
N PHE A 281 13.62 0.22 12.12
CA PHE A 281 14.28 1.50 11.92
C PHE A 281 13.39 2.66 12.36
N GLY A 282 12.11 2.66 11.96
CA GLY A 282 11.13 3.66 12.37
C GLY A 282 10.93 3.72 13.89
N GLN A 283 10.71 2.57 14.53
CA GLN A 283 10.54 2.52 16.00
C GLN A 283 11.79 2.99 16.76
N LEU A 284 13.01 2.68 16.28
CA LEU A 284 14.23 3.18 16.91
C LEU A 284 14.28 4.71 16.91
N LEU A 285 13.80 5.35 15.84
CA LEU A 285 13.73 6.80 15.75
C LEU A 285 12.66 7.38 16.68
N GLU A 286 11.48 6.79 16.74
CA GLU A 286 10.47 7.20 17.73
C GLU A 286 10.98 7.06 19.17
N ALA A 287 11.64 5.94 19.49
CA ALA A 287 12.24 5.73 20.80
C ALA A 287 13.28 6.81 21.15
N PHE A 288 14.06 7.24 20.16
CA PHE A 288 15.08 8.27 20.35
C PHE A 288 14.48 9.69 20.47
N TYR A 289 13.67 10.11 19.50
CA TYR A 289 13.17 11.49 19.42
C TYR A 289 11.97 11.75 20.33
N LEU A 290 11.07 10.78 20.47
CA LEU A 290 9.76 10.94 21.13
C LEU A 290 9.66 10.11 22.43
N GLY A 291 10.72 9.37 22.78
CA GLY A 291 10.77 8.53 23.98
C GLY A 291 9.80 7.35 23.95
N GLY A 292 9.48 6.83 22.75
CA GLY A 292 8.70 5.60 22.59
C GLY A 292 9.45 4.34 23.05
N SER A 293 8.77 3.20 23.05
CA SER A 293 9.39 1.89 23.25
C SER A 293 9.91 1.33 21.93
N PHE A 294 10.97 0.53 21.99
CA PHE A 294 11.43 -0.25 20.86
C PHE A 294 11.17 -1.73 21.15
N GLU A 295 10.31 -2.35 20.35
CA GLU A 295 9.97 -3.77 20.40
C GLU A 295 10.06 -4.33 18.98
N PRO A 296 11.12 -5.10 18.65
CA PRO A 296 11.34 -5.59 17.30
C PRO A 296 10.10 -6.27 16.71
N VAL A 297 9.87 -6.04 15.43
CA VAL A 297 8.74 -6.65 14.73
C VAL A 297 8.84 -8.17 14.74
N ALA A 298 7.73 -8.83 15.08
CA ALA A 298 7.64 -10.28 14.97
C ALA A 298 7.71 -10.72 13.51
N ARG A 299 8.58 -11.70 13.25
CA ARG A 299 8.90 -12.15 11.90
C ARG A 299 7.95 -13.29 11.49
N PRO A 300 7.39 -13.28 10.27
CA PRO A 300 6.66 -14.41 9.76
C PRO A 300 7.61 -15.60 9.56
N GLU A 301 7.22 -16.76 10.06
CA GLU A 301 8.00 -17.99 9.95
C GLU A 301 7.13 -19.10 9.36
N ALA A 302 7.71 -19.91 8.48
CA ALA A 302 7.01 -21.06 7.92
C ALA A 302 6.86 -22.15 9.00
N VAL A 303 5.65 -22.28 9.53
CA VAL A 303 5.27 -23.31 10.52
C VAL A 303 4.63 -24.52 9.82
N PRO A 304 5.06 -25.76 10.10
CA PRO A 304 4.43 -26.96 9.54
C PRO A 304 2.94 -27.08 9.93
N PRO A 305 2.05 -27.61 9.05
CA PRO A 305 0.61 -27.66 9.30
C PRO A 305 0.17 -28.37 10.58
N ASP A 306 0.89 -29.41 10.99
CA ASP A 306 0.65 -30.17 12.22
C ASP A 306 0.88 -29.34 13.51
N PHE A 307 1.57 -28.20 13.40
CA PHE A 307 1.85 -27.29 14.51
C PHE A 307 1.00 -26.01 14.48
N TRP A 308 0.13 -25.80 13.48
CA TRP A 308 -0.69 -24.59 13.38
C TRP A 308 -1.57 -24.35 14.61
N GLU A 309 -2.16 -25.40 15.18
CA GLU A 309 -2.97 -25.30 16.40
C GLU A 309 -2.16 -24.76 17.60
N GLN A 310 -0.87 -25.10 17.68
CA GLN A 310 0.01 -24.72 18.79
C GLN A 310 0.59 -23.32 18.60
N GLU A 311 1.09 -23.02 17.40
CA GLU A 311 1.80 -21.76 17.11
C GLU A 311 0.83 -20.60 16.83
N CYS A 312 -0.28 -20.89 16.15
CA CYS A 312 -1.21 -19.86 15.72
C CYS A 312 -2.42 -19.69 16.64
N GLY A 313 -2.59 -20.54 17.67
CA GLY A 313 -3.85 -20.88 18.37
C GLY A 313 -4.88 -19.80 18.78
N GLU A 314 -4.57 -18.50 18.63
CA GLU A 314 -5.58 -17.43 18.65
C GLU A 314 -6.26 -17.19 17.29
N LEU A 315 -5.63 -17.58 16.17
CA LEU A 315 -6.21 -17.55 14.84
C LEU A 315 -7.18 -18.71 14.64
N LEU A 316 -8.30 -18.42 14.00
CA LEU A 316 -9.20 -19.42 13.41
C LEU A 316 -8.79 -19.56 11.95
N CYS A 317 -8.48 -20.77 11.48
CA CYS A 317 -8.11 -20.96 10.08
C CYS A 317 -8.75 -22.21 9.51
N ASP A 318 -9.16 -22.10 8.24
CA ASP A 318 -9.67 -23.20 7.46
C ASP A 318 -8.96 -23.21 6.11
N VAL A 319 -8.41 -24.37 5.75
CA VAL A 319 -7.59 -24.59 4.54
C VAL A 319 -8.12 -25.81 3.83
N GLU A 320 -8.36 -25.68 2.53
CA GLU A 320 -8.73 -26.79 1.66
C GLU A 320 -7.68 -27.90 1.68
N ASP A 321 -8.14 -29.16 1.79
CA ASP A 321 -7.33 -30.37 1.90
C ASP A 321 -6.31 -30.38 3.07
N GLY A 322 -6.38 -29.39 3.96
CA GLY A 322 -5.56 -29.25 5.16
C GLY A 322 -6.31 -29.62 6.44
N ARG A 323 -5.63 -29.45 7.58
CA ARG A 323 -6.27 -29.57 8.89
C ARG A 323 -6.84 -28.21 9.27
N ALA A 324 -8.16 -28.10 9.29
CA ALA A 324 -8.82 -26.90 9.76
C ALA A 324 -8.78 -26.79 11.30
N VAL A 325 -8.65 -25.56 11.79
CA VAL A 325 -8.64 -25.20 13.21
C VAL A 325 -9.95 -24.46 13.47
N ASN A 326 -10.94 -25.19 13.99
CA ASN A 326 -12.28 -24.69 14.38
C ASN A 326 -13.24 -24.30 13.23
N GLU A 327 -13.50 -25.22 12.29
CA GLU A 327 -14.37 -25.00 11.11
C GLU A 327 -15.78 -24.45 11.42
N SER A 328 -16.34 -24.79 12.58
CA SER A 328 -17.72 -24.42 12.97
C SER A 328 -17.81 -23.12 13.78
N MET A 329 -16.68 -22.47 14.07
CA MET A 329 -16.69 -21.23 14.83
C MET A 329 -17.20 -20.08 13.98
N VAL A 330 -18.22 -19.39 14.50
CA VAL A 330 -18.83 -18.21 13.85
C VAL A 330 -18.05 -16.96 14.26
N PHE A 331 -17.68 -16.13 13.27
CA PHE A 331 -17.01 -14.85 13.44
C PHE A 331 -17.63 -13.78 12.54
N THR A 332 -17.37 -12.50 12.83
CA THR A 332 -17.82 -11.36 12.02
C THR A 332 -17.06 -11.27 10.71
N PHE A 333 -17.65 -10.73 9.64
CA PHE A 333 -16.98 -10.59 8.34
C PHE A 333 -15.62 -9.90 8.45
N SER A 334 -15.50 -8.80 9.20
CA SER A 334 -14.19 -8.27 9.63
C SER A 334 -13.17 -8.14 8.48
N GLY A 335 -13.55 -7.50 7.37
CA GLY A 335 -12.70 -7.32 6.19
C GLY A 335 -13.16 -8.08 4.96
N ILE A 336 -13.91 -9.18 5.09
CA ILE A 336 -14.35 -9.97 3.92
C ILE A 336 -15.77 -9.68 3.47
N GLY A 337 -16.46 -8.68 4.06
CA GLY A 337 -17.78 -8.25 3.58
C GLY A 337 -17.75 -7.86 2.10
N LYS A 338 -16.62 -7.31 1.64
CA LYS A 338 -16.42 -6.89 0.24
C LYS A 338 -16.44 -8.05 -0.73
N LEU A 339 -15.96 -9.22 -0.31
CA LEU A 339 -16.03 -10.45 -1.11
C LEU A 339 -17.49 -10.85 -1.35
N PHE A 340 -18.31 -10.84 -0.30
CA PHE A 340 -19.73 -11.14 -0.42
C PHE A 340 -20.46 -10.10 -1.27
N LEU A 341 -20.10 -8.81 -1.17
CA LEU A 341 -20.71 -7.75 -1.97
C LEU A 341 -20.34 -7.91 -3.46
N ALA A 342 -19.07 -8.18 -3.74
CA ALA A 342 -18.61 -8.48 -5.09
C ALA A 342 -19.31 -9.72 -5.66
N TYR A 343 -19.43 -10.80 -4.88
CA TYR A 343 -20.17 -11.99 -5.30
C TYR A 343 -21.64 -11.67 -5.61
N THR A 344 -22.30 -10.89 -4.75
CA THR A 344 -23.69 -10.44 -4.95
C THR A 344 -23.84 -9.63 -6.24
N LEU A 345 -22.93 -8.67 -6.48
CA LEU A 345 -22.93 -7.84 -7.68
C LEU A 345 -22.69 -8.65 -8.95
N ASN A 346 -21.81 -9.65 -8.89
CA ASN A 346 -21.59 -10.57 -9.99
C ASN A 346 -22.88 -11.36 -10.31
N GLU A 347 -23.57 -11.89 -9.31
CA GLU A 347 -24.85 -12.60 -9.53
C GLU A 347 -25.94 -11.69 -10.10
N LEU A 348 -26.05 -10.45 -9.60
CA LEU A 348 -26.94 -9.44 -10.19
C LEU A 348 -26.60 -9.15 -11.65
N ALA A 349 -25.31 -9.01 -11.97
CA ALA A 349 -24.85 -8.75 -13.34
C ALA A 349 -25.13 -9.92 -14.30
N ARG A 350 -25.21 -11.17 -13.83
CA ARG A 350 -25.64 -12.31 -14.66
C ARG A 350 -27.08 -12.17 -15.16
N HIS A 351 -27.93 -11.48 -14.41
CA HIS A 351 -29.31 -11.19 -14.79
C HIS A 351 -29.48 -9.82 -15.47
N ARG A 352 -28.56 -8.89 -15.20
CA ARG A 352 -28.53 -7.54 -15.77
C ARG A 352 -27.11 -7.18 -16.24
N PRO A 353 -26.66 -7.68 -17.41
CA PRO A 353 -25.25 -7.57 -17.84
C PRO A 353 -24.73 -6.14 -17.98
N GLU A 354 -25.59 -5.18 -18.27
CA GLU A 354 -25.23 -3.77 -18.38
C GLU A 354 -24.93 -3.10 -17.03
N LEU A 355 -25.31 -3.72 -15.91
CA LEU A 355 -25.16 -3.16 -14.56
C LEU A 355 -23.72 -2.74 -14.27
N LEU A 356 -22.74 -3.56 -14.66
CA LEU A 356 -21.31 -3.27 -14.43
C LEU A 356 -20.78 -2.10 -15.28
N GLN A 357 -21.47 -1.74 -16.37
CA GLN A 357 -21.11 -0.61 -17.23
C GLN A 357 -21.76 0.70 -16.78
N ASP A 358 -22.72 0.64 -15.85
CA ASP A 358 -23.39 1.83 -15.35
C ASP A 358 -22.38 2.77 -14.67
N THR A 359 -22.61 4.07 -14.82
CA THR A 359 -21.72 5.10 -14.27
C THR A 359 -22.05 5.38 -12.81
N VAL A 360 -21.03 5.31 -11.96
CA VAL A 360 -21.08 5.65 -10.54
C VAL A 360 -20.31 6.96 -10.32
N GLN A 361 -20.90 7.88 -9.55
CA GLN A 361 -20.24 9.11 -9.14
C GLN A 361 -19.71 8.99 -7.70
N ILE A 362 -18.42 9.21 -7.52
CA ILE A 362 -17.77 9.27 -6.21
C ILE A 362 -17.63 10.74 -5.82
N THR A 363 -18.35 11.15 -4.79
CA THR A 363 -18.50 12.56 -4.38
C THR A 363 -17.80 12.84 -3.06
N ALA A 364 -17.75 14.12 -2.67
CA ALA A 364 -17.27 14.53 -1.34
C ALA A 364 -18.06 13.89 -0.18
N GLN A 365 -19.36 13.62 -0.36
CA GLN A 365 -20.19 12.95 0.66
C GLN A 365 -19.75 11.50 0.88
N HIS A 366 -19.45 10.78 -0.21
CA HIS A 366 -18.93 9.41 -0.12
C HIS A 366 -17.59 9.37 0.60
N ARG A 367 -16.69 10.32 0.32
CA ARG A 367 -15.39 10.44 1.00
C ARG A 367 -15.52 10.75 2.49
N ALA A 368 -16.46 11.61 2.88
CA ALA A 368 -16.69 11.93 4.29
C ALA A 368 -17.14 10.72 5.13
N LEU A 369 -17.71 9.71 4.46
CA LEU A 369 -18.14 8.43 5.04
C LEU A 369 -17.12 7.30 4.85
N ALA A 370 -15.96 7.57 4.23
CA ALA A 370 -14.92 6.58 4.01
C ALA A 370 -13.90 6.59 5.16
N ASP A 371 -13.67 5.43 5.77
CA ASP A 371 -12.64 5.24 6.79
C ASP A 371 -11.32 4.77 6.18
N THR A 372 -11.34 4.25 4.95
CA THR A 372 -10.19 3.67 4.24
C THR A 372 -10.21 4.07 2.76
N GLY A 373 -9.16 3.71 2.02
CA GLY A 373 -9.07 3.93 0.58
C GLY A 373 -8.27 5.18 0.21
N THR A 374 -7.94 5.23 -1.07
CA THR A 374 -7.09 6.29 -1.64
C THR A 374 -7.95 7.46 -2.10
N LEU A 375 -9.19 7.18 -2.51
CA LEU A 375 -10.11 8.17 -3.03
C LEU A 375 -10.63 9.12 -1.95
N ARG A 376 -10.58 8.74 -0.66
CA ARG A 376 -10.94 9.62 0.47
C ARG A 376 -10.11 10.91 0.52
N HIS A 377 -8.91 10.88 -0.08
CA HIS A 377 -7.94 11.99 -0.10
C HIS A 377 -7.94 12.81 -1.40
N LEU A 378 -8.76 12.41 -2.37
CA LEU A 378 -8.92 13.12 -3.62
C LEU A 378 -9.98 14.22 -3.52
N THR A 379 -9.95 15.12 -4.48
CA THR A 379 -10.85 16.26 -4.62
C THR A 379 -11.79 16.08 -5.83
N GLY A 380 -12.78 16.98 -5.97
CA GLY A 380 -13.76 16.94 -7.08
C GLY A 380 -14.64 15.69 -7.12
N ASP A 381 -15.54 15.58 -8.08
CA ASP A 381 -16.30 14.35 -8.30
C ASP A 381 -15.55 13.44 -9.28
N VAL A 382 -15.51 12.14 -9.00
CA VAL A 382 -14.87 11.15 -9.87
C VAL A 382 -15.95 10.26 -10.47
N GLN A 383 -15.96 10.13 -11.80
CA GLN A 383 -16.86 9.23 -12.52
C GLN A 383 -16.11 7.96 -12.91
N VAL A 384 -16.70 6.81 -12.56
CA VAL A 384 -16.17 5.49 -12.88
C VAL A 384 -17.32 4.58 -13.30
N SER A 385 -17.02 3.46 -13.97
CA SER A 385 -18.01 2.39 -14.12
C SER A 385 -18.25 1.69 -12.78
N LEU A 386 -19.37 0.99 -12.64
CA LEU A 386 -19.62 0.15 -11.47
C LEU A 386 -18.56 -0.96 -11.33
N ASP A 387 -18.09 -1.54 -12.45
CA ASP A 387 -16.97 -2.49 -12.46
C ASP A 387 -15.71 -1.89 -11.82
N ASP A 388 -15.32 -0.69 -12.24
CA ASP A 388 -14.15 0.02 -11.71
C ASP A 388 -14.34 0.39 -10.23
N ALA A 389 -15.55 0.76 -9.81
CA ALA A 389 -15.85 1.01 -8.40
C ALA A 389 -15.66 -0.27 -7.56
N VAL A 390 -16.07 -1.44 -8.07
CA VAL A 390 -15.83 -2.73 -7.40
C VAL A 390 -14.34 -3.06 -7.36
N ARG A 391 -13.59 -2.79 -8.44
CA ARG A 391 -12.12 -2.94 -8.45
C ARG A 391 -11.44 -2.06 -7.41
N LEU A 392 -11.92 -0.85 -7.18
CA LEU A 392 -11.43 0.04 -6.12
C LEU A 392 -11.73 -0.51 -4.72
N MET A 393 -12.96 -1.00 -4.50
CA MET A 393 -13.39 -1.62 -3.24
C MET A 393 -12.57 -2.88 -2.92
N ILE A 394 -12.50 -3.85 -3.84
CA ILE A 394 -11.77 -5.10 -3.64
C ILE A 394 -10.26 -4.84 -3.62
N GLY A 395 -9.76 -4.11 -4.61
CA GLY A 395 -8.33 -3.98 -4.89
C GLY A 395 -7.57 -3.16 -3.85
N SER A 396 -8.24 -2.18 -3.24
CA SER A 396 -7.63 -1.23 -2.29
C SER A 396 -8.45 -0.97 -1.03
N GLY A 397 -9.55 -1.69 -0.82
CA GLY A 397 -10.43 -1.46 0.32
C GLY A 397 -11.10 -0.09 0.29
N ASP A 398 -11.37 0.50 -0.88
CA ASP A 398 -11.73 1.91 -0.97
C ASP A 398 -13.15 2.19 -0.43
N GLY A 399 -13.23 2.87 0.72
CA GLY A 399 -14.48 3.17 1.38
C GLY A 399 -15.36 4.16 0.62
N ALA A 400 -14.77 5.11 -0.12
CA ALA A 400 -15.54 6.09 -0.88
C ALA A 400 -16.19 5.42 -2.10
N ALA A 401 -15.45 4.55 -2.80
CA ALA A 401 -16.02 3.72 -3.87
C ALA A 401 -17.13 2.81 -3.34
N THR A 402 -16.92 2.18 -2.19
CA THR A 402 -17.92 1.30 -1.56
C THR A 402 -19.21 2.03 -1.22
N ARG A 403 -19.13 3.24 -0.62
CA ARG A 403 -20.31 4.06 -0.35
C ARG A 403 -21.02 4.49 -1.64
N ALA A 404 -20.27 4.82 -2.68
CA ALA A 404 -20.83 5.19 -3.98
C ALA A 404 -21.54 4.02 -4.67
N ILE A 405 -21.03 2.79 -4.54
CA ILE A 405 -21.70 1.57 -5.01
C ILE A 405 -23.05 1.41 -4.31
N LEU A 406 -23.08 1.50 -2.98
CA LEU A 406 -24.30 1.29 -2.20
C LEU A 406 -25.37 2.35 -2.52
N ASP A 407 -24.98 3.63 -2.59
CA ASP A 407 -25.86 4.74 -2.97
C ASP A 407 -26.41 4.61 -4.40
N TYR A 408 -25.55 4.18 -5.33
CA TYR A 408 -25.94 3.91 -6.71
C TYR A 408 -27.02 2.82 -6.79
N LEU A 409 -26.79 1.67 -6.14
CA LEU A 409 -27.72 0.54 -6.14
C LEU A 409 -29.09 0.91 -5.56
N GLU A 410 -29.10 1.65 -4.45
CA GLU A 410 -30.33 2.16 -3.85
C GLU A 410 -31.07 3.08 -4.82
N THR A 411 -30.35 3.99 -5.48
CA THR A 411 -30.91 4.95 -6.45
C THR A 411 -31.57 4.25 -7.64
N VAL A 412 -31.00 3.14 -8.12
CA VAL A 412 -31.59 2.35 -9.21
C VAL A 412 -32.61 1.30 -8.75
N GLY A 413 -32.98 1.32 -7.47
CA GLY A 413 -34.03 0.48 -6.89
C GLY A 413 -33.62 -0.97 -6.65
N ILE A 414 -32.32 -1.23 -6.49
CA ILE A 414 -31.79 -2.55 -6.13
C ILE A 414 -31.65 -2.63 -4.61
N ASP A 415 -32.42 -3.52 -3.98
CA ASP A 415 -32.21 -3.88 -2.58
C ASP A 415 -31.01 -4.84 -2.49
N VAL A 416 -29.81 -4.26 -2.34
CA VAL A 416 -28.55 -5.01 -2.27
C VAL A 416 -28.48 -5.91 -1.05
N LEU A 417 -29.09 -5.52 0.07
CA LEU A 417 -29.07 -6.30 1.30
C LEU A 417 -29.91 -7.58 1.14
N GLU A 418 -31.10 -7.47 0.56
CA GLU A 418 -31.93 -8.63 0.25
C GLU A 418 -31.28 -9.51 -0.82
N SER A 419 -30.71 -8.90 -1.87
CA SER A 419 -29.99 -9.64 -2.92
C SER A 419 -28.81 -10.44 -2.35
N ALA A 420 -28.05 -9.84 -1.43
CA ALA A 420 -26.92 -10.50 -0.79
C ALA A 420 -27.36 -11.65 0.12
N ARG A 421 -28.47 -11.48 0.87
CA ARG A 421 -29.05 -12.58 1.68
C ARG A 421 -29.49 -13.76 0.82
N GLN A 422 -30.08 -13.47 -0.35
CA GLN A 422 -30.49 -14.51 -1.29
C GLN A 422 -29.30 -15.23 -1.90
N SER A 423 -28.22 -14.51 -2.24
CA SER A 423 -27.03 -15.12 -2.85
C SER A 423 -26.28 -16.07 -1.91
N VAL A 424 -26.43 -15.91 -0.58
CA VAL A 424 -25.75 -16.75 0.42
C VAL A 424 -26.68 -17.73 1.15
N VAL A 425 -27.94 -17.89 0.73
CA VAL A 425 -28.92 -18.73 1.44
C VAL A 425 -28.52 -20.20 1.58
N HIS A 426 -27.62 -20.67 0.72
CA HIS A 426 -27.09 -22.04 0.71
C HIS A 426 -25.91 -22.23 1.70
N LEU A 427 -25.35 -21.14 2.23
CA LEU A 427 -24.29 -21.15 3.25
C LEU A 427 -24.93 -21.20 4.64
N GLU A 428 -24.81 -22.34 5.32
CA GLU A 428 -25.62 -22.69 6.50
C GLU A 428 -25.40 -21.77 7.71
N SER A 429 -24.20 -21.19 7.84
CA SER A 429 -23.76 -20.40 8.99
C SER A 429 -23.42 -18.96 8.65
N THR A 430 -23.77 -18.51 7.43
CA THR A 430 -23.54 -17.15 6.96
C THR A 430 -24.79 -16.31 7.15
N THR A 431 -24.66 -15.17 7.83
CA THR A 431 -25.76 -14.23 8.07
C THR A 431 -25.32 -12.82 7.75
N ILE A 432 -26.00 -12.18 6.79
CA ILE A 432 -25.80 -10.77 6.43
C ILE A 432 -26.81 -9.92 7.20
N THR A 433 -26.30 -9.07 8.09
CA THR A 433 -27.13 -8.30 9.03
C THR A 433 -27.41 -6.89 8.54
N GLY A 434 -26.54 -6.30 7.71
CA GLY A 434 -26.72 -4.94 7.22
C GLY A 434 -25.63 -4.46 6.25
N LEU A 435 -25.55 -3.14 6.11
CA LEU A 435 -24.56 -2.42 5.33
C LEU A 435 -23.71 -1.52 6.24
N GLU A 436 -22.50 -1.19 5.80
CA GLU A 436 -21.64 -0.23 6.52
C GLU A 436 -22.20 1.19 6.47
N ASP A 437 -22.42 1.86 7.62
CA ASP A 437 -22.82 3.29 7.65
C ASP A 437 -21.63 4.21 7.26
N ARG A 438 -20.48 3.97 7.88
CA ARG A 438 -19.16 4.46 7.47
C ARG A 438 -18.38 3.27 6.95
N SER A 439 -17.68 3.44 5.85
CA SER A 439 -17.12 2.33 5.08
C SER A 439 -15.64 2.17 5.32
N ALA A 440 -15.24 1.05 5.91
CA ALA A 440 -13.87 0.50 5.84
C ALA A 440 -13.63 -0.24 4.50
N GLY A 441 -14.63 -0.25 3.64
CA GLY A 441 -14.55 -0.79 2.28
C GLY A 441 -15.05 -2.23 2.22
N ASP A 442 -15.83 -2.66 3.20
CA ASP A 442 -16.45 -3.98 3.30
C ASP A 442 -17.83 -3.99 2.65
N GLY A 443 -18.59 -2.91 2.77
CA GLY A 443 -19.92 -2.76 2.22
C GLY A 443 -21.00 -3.55 2.97
N LEU A 444 -20.82 -4.87 3.14
CA LEU A 444 -21.71 -5.75 3.89
C LEU A 444 -21.16 -6.06 5.28
N ILE A 445 -22.04 -6.08 6.28
CA ILE A 445 -21.74 -6.56 7.63
C ILE A 445 -22.53 -7.83 7.95
N GLY A 446 -21.92 -8.72 8.72
CA GLY A 446 -22.48 -10.04 8.97
C GLY A 446 -21.55 -10.95 9.75
N THR A 447 -21.94 -12.22 9.85
CA THR A 447 -21.17 -13.30 10.46
C THR A 447 -21.09 -14.49 9.52
N THR A 448 -20.02 -15.27 9.62
CA THR A 448 -19.76 -16.48 8.83
C THR A 448 -18.90 -17.47 9.61
N THR A 449 -18.66 -18.65 9.04
CA THR A 449 -17.67 -19.62 9.49
C THR A 449 -16.55 -19.77 8.44
N GLY A 450 -15.45 -20.43 8.83
CA GLY A 450 -14.39 -20.77 7.88
C GLY A 450 -14.90 -21.70 6.77
N ALA A 451 -15.74 -22.67 7.13
CA ALA A 451 -16.30 -23.63 6.19
C ALA A 451 -17.16 -22.98 5.10
N ASP A 452 -18.02 -22.02 5.45
CA ASP A 452 -18.88 -21.32 4.49
C ASP A 452 -18.07 -20.42 3.56
N VAL A 453 -17.06 -19.72 4.09
CA VAL A 453 -16.17 -18.89 3.26
C VAL A 453 -15.38 -19.78 2.30
N ARG A 454 -14.87 -20.92 2.76
CA ARG A 454 -14.18 -21.89 1.90
C ARG A 454 -15.09 -22.42 0.79
N ALA A 455 -16.37 -22.68 1.09
CA ALA A 455 -17.36 -23.07 0.08
C ALA A 455 -17.60 -21.94 -0.95
N LEU A 456 -17.74 -20.70 -0.50
CA LEU A 456 -17.86 -19.54 -1.40
C LEU A 456 -16.62 -19.38 -2.30
N LEU A 457 -15.41 -19.52 -1.74
CA LEU A 457 -14.17 -19.46 -2.51
C LEU A 457 -14.12 -20.56 -3.57
N ARG A 458 -14.66 -21.75 -3.30
CA ARG A 458 -14.78 -22.82 -4.31
C ARG A 458 -15.66 -22.38 -5.47
N GLU A 459 -16.82 -21.79 -5.20
CA GLU A 459 -17.72 -21.34 -6.26
C GLU A 459 -17.06 -20.27 -7.14
N ILE A 460 -16.31 -19.36 -6.51
CA ILE A 460 -15.53 -18.33 -7.21
C ILE A 460 -14.46 -18.96 -8.11
N ILE A 461 -13.75 -19.98 -7.60
CA ILE A 461 -12.76 -20.76 -8.35
C ILE A 461 -13.42 -21.44 -9.56
N ASP A 462 -14.49 -22.20 -9.32
CA ASP A 462 -15.15 -23.05 -10.32
C ASP A 462 -15.80 -22.21 -11.44
N ALA A 463 -16.31 -21.02 -11.10
CA ALA A 463 -16.91 -20.11 -12.06
C ALA A 463 -15.87 -19.49 -13.03
N HIS A 464 -14.59 -19.42 -12.65
CA HIS A 464 -13.52 -18.74 -13.41
C HIS A 464 -13.94 -17.35 -13.94
N GLY A 465 -14.58 -16.54 -13.08
CA GLY A 465 -15.33 -15.35 -13.50
C GLY A 465 -14.83 -14.02 -12.92
N THR A 466 -15.64 -12.97 -13.11
CA THR A 466 -15.35 -11.57 -12.78
C THR A 466 -14.87 -11.35 -11.34
N VAL A 467 -15.34 -12.12 -10.37
CA VAL A 467 -14.88 -12.00 -8.97
C VAL A 467 -13.40 -12.34 -8.81
N LEU A 468 -12.90 -13.38 -9.49
CA LEU A 468 -11.46 -13.68 -9.52
C LEU A 468 -10.67 -12.56 -10.20
N GLU A 469 -11.20 -11.99 -11.29
CA GLU A 469 -10.55 -10.85 -11.94
C GLU A 469 -10.42 -9.65 -11.01
N TRP A 470 -11.46 -9.33 -10.23
CA TRP A 470 -11.39 -8.28 -9.21
C TRP A 470 -10.35 -8.61 -8.12
N MET A 471 -10.37 -9.83 -7.58
CA MET A 471 -9.40 -10.26 -6.55
C MET A 471 -7.94 -10.29 -7.06
N SER A 472 -7.73 -10.41 -8.38
CA SER A 472 -6.38 -10.43 -8.97
C SER A 472 -5.67 -9.08 -8.90
N THR A 473 -6.45 -8.01 -8.68
CA THR A 473 -5.95 -6.64 -8.57
C THR A 473 -5.72 -6.21 -7.12
N THR A 474 -6.04 -7.08 -6.16
CA THR A 474 -5.85 -6.83 -4.74
C THR A 474 -4.39 -6.69 -4.41
N PHE A 475 -4.04 -5.50 -3.93
CA PHE A 475 -2.85 -5.33 -3.13
C PHE A 475 -3.20 -5.73 -1.68
N GLU A 476 -2.31 -6.30 -0.89
CA GLU A 476 -2.61 -6.80 0.47
C GLU A 476 -1.32 -6.66 1.27
N PRO A 477 -1.16 -5.54 2.01
CA PRO A 477 0.03 -5.30 2.83
C PRO A 477 -0.02 -5.96 4.20
N ALA A 478 -1.21 -6.37 4.68
CA ALA A 478 -1.43 -7.05 5.96
C ALA A 478 -2.50 -8.15 5.81
N GLY A 479 -2.07 -9.40 5.61
CA GLY A 479 -2.96 -10.53 5.34
C GLY A 479 -2.22 -11.77 4.84
N LEU A 480 -2.96 -12.77 4.37
CA LEU A 480 -2.42 -14.10 4.07
C LEU A 480 -1.37 -14.08 2.95
N ALA A 481 -1.51 -13.18 1.96
CA ALA A 481 -0.56 -13.14 0.86
C ALA A 481 0.75 -12.41 1.19
N THR A 482 0.80 -11.63 2.28
CA THR A 482 1.89 -10.69 2.57
C THR A 482 3.28 -11.30 2.63
N ALA A 483 3.36 -12.56 3.06
CA ALA A 483 4.61 -13.27 3.19
C ALA A 483 4.86 -14.29 2.07
N LEU A 484 3.98 -14.38 1.07
CA LEU A 484 4.19 -15.32 -0.05
C LEU A 484 5.46 -14.94 -0.83
N PRO A 485 6.27 -15.95 -1.24
CA PRO A 485 7.42 -15.71 -2.09
C PRO A 485 7.00 -14.99 -3.37
N GLY A 486 7.50 -13.78 -3.55
CA GLY A 486 7.16 -12.97 -4.71
C GLY A 486 5.86 -12.19 -4.63
N TYR A 487 5.51 -11.66 -3.44
CA TYR A 487 4.75 -10.39 -3.28
C TYR A 487 5.44 -9.15 -3.95
N GLY A 488 6.27 -9.45 -4.95
CA GLY A 488 7.14 -8.64 -5.76
C GLY A 488 7.08 -9.19 -7.19
N PRO A 489 8.13 -9.82 -7.76
CA PRO A 489 8.16 -10.22 -9.19
C PRO A 489 7.16 -11.32 -9.62
N HIS A 490 6.01 -11.47 -8.94
CA HIS A 490 4.89 -12.36 -9.27
C HIS A 490 5.31 -13.83 -9.46
N THR A 491 6.07 -14.38 -8.52
CA THR A 491 6.50 -15.79 -8.58
C THR A 491 5.47 -16.77 -8.02
N ALA A 492 4.48 -16.29 -7.28
CA ALA A 492 3.35 -17.07 -6.79
C ALA A 492 2.03 -16.42 -7.27
N GLU A 493 1.30 -17.13 -8.14
CA GLU A 493 -0.02 -16.71 -8.59
C GLU A 493 -1.04 -16.96 -7.47
N HIS A 494 -1.76 -15.89 -7.10
CA HIS A 494 -2.69 -15.90 -5.97
C HIS A 494 -3.76 -14.81 -6.15
N TRP A 495 -4.86 -14.98 -5.42
CA TRP A 495 -5.96 -14.01 -5.30
C TRP A 495 -6.29 -13.84 -3.83
N THR A 496 -6.50 -12.62 -3.38
CA THR A 496 -6.66 -12.35 -1.95
C THR A 496 -7.67 -11.25 -1.67
N VAL A 497 -8.25 -11.29 -0.48
CA VAL A 497 -9.04 -10.21 0.13
C VAL A 497 -8.76 -10.20 1.63
N SER A 498 -8.56 -9.01 2.21
CA SER A 498 -8.43 -8.83 3.65
C SER A 498 -9.04 -7.52 4.12
N ASP A 499 -9.11 -7.40 5.45
CA ASP A 499 -9.36 -6.13 6.12
C ASP A 499 -8.25 -5.10 5.85
N TRP A 500 -8.70 -3.90 5.52
CA TRP A 500 -7.87 -2.74 5.22
C TRP A 500 -7.88 -1.68 6.30
N SER A 501 -8.82 -1.75 7.24
CA SER A 501 -9.00 -0.75 8.31
C SER A 501 -7.81 -0.68 9.27
N GLY A 502 -6.90 -1.67 9.21
CA GLY A 502 -6.03 -2.05 10.30
C GLY A 502 -4.52 -1.83 10.15
N LEU A 503 -4.04 -1.11 9.13
CA LEU A 503 -2.60 -0.83 8.95
C LEU A 503 -2.08 0.31 9.83
N GLU A 504 -2.90 1.34 10.09
CA GLU A 504 -2.48 2.54 10.82
C GLU A 504 -3.01 2.55 12.27
N HIS A 505 -4.19 1.96 12.51
CA HIS A 505 -4.81 1.89 13.83
C HIS A 505 -5.49 0.54 14.05
N LEU A 506 -4.87 -0.33 14.86
CA LEU A 506 -5.52 -1.53 15.37
C LEU A 506 -6.76 -1.11 16.19
N ARG A 507 -7.97 -1.35 15.68
CA ARG A 507 -9.19 -1.36 16.50
C ARG A 507 -9.16 -2.62 17.37
N PRO A 508 -8.88 -2.52 18.67
CA PRO A 508 -8.67 -3.68 19.52
C PRO A 508 -9.97 -4.45 19.79
N ASP A 509 -11.12 -3.88 19.40
CA ASP A 509 -12.47 -4.37 19.59
C ASP A 509 -13.05 -5.12 18.38
N GLU A 510 -12.37 -5.10 17.23
CA GLU A 510 -12.82 -5.78 16.01
C GLU A 510 -11.82 -6.87 15.58
N GLY A 511 -12.34 -8.05 15.22
CA GLY A 511 -11.53 -9.10 14.59
C GLY A 511 -11.14 -8.72 13.16
N ARG A 512 -10.30 -9.54 12.52
CA ARG A 512 -9.80 -9.36 11.16
C ARG A 512 -9.87 -10.66 10.41
N THR A 513 -10.28 -10.64 9.15
CA THR A 513 -10.38 -11.81 8.30
C THR A 513 -9.61 -11.56 7.01
N SER A 514 -8.87 -12.57 6.57
CA SER A 514 -8.20 -12.60 5.28
C SER A 514 -8.54 -13.92 4.59
N VAL A 515 -8.68 -13.87 3.26
CA VAL A 515 -8.87 -15.04 2.41
C VAL A 515 -7.80 -15.07 1.33
N LEU A 516 -7.37 -16.26 0.96
CA LEU A 516 -6.38 -16.48 -0.08
C LEU A 516 -6.83 -17.64 -0.96
N ILE A 517 -6.77 -17.45 -2.27
CA ILE A 517 -6.78 -18.53 -3.25
C ILE A 517 -5.35 -18.63 -3.79
N LEU A 518 -4.75 -19.81 -3.67
CA LEU A 518 -3.37 -20.05 -4.08
C LEU A 518 -3.33 -21.05 -5.22
N GLN A 519 -2.64 -20.71 -6.32
CA GLN A 519 -2.45 -21.65 -7.41
C GLN A 519 -1.34 -22.65 -7.06
N CYS A 520 -1.68 -23.95 -6.98
CA CYS A 520 -0.67 -24.98 -6.64
C CYS A 520 0.29 -25.24 -7.81
N PRO A 521 1.62 -25.15 -7.59
CA PRO A 521 2.61 -25.29 -8.67
C PRO A 521 2.74 -26.71 -9.25
N ARG A 522 2.09 -27.73 -8.67
CA ARG A 522 2.13 -29.13 -9.13
C ARG A 522 0.82 -29.63 -9.78
N GLY A 523 -0.10 -28.73 -10.15
CA GLY A 523 -1.31 -29.11 -10.89
C GLY A 523 -2.43 -29.76 -10.07
N LYS A 524 -2.42 -29.59 -8.73
CA LYS A 524 -3.49 -30.04 -7.82
C LYS A 524 -4.76 -29.18 -7.85
N GLY A 525 -4.83 -28.20 -8.75
CA GLY A 525 -5.86 -27.15 -8.71
C GLY A 525 -5.51 -26.05 -7.70
N PRO A 526 -6.29 -24.95 -7.67
CA PRO A 526 -6.12 -23.90 -6.68
C PRO A 526 -6.68 -24.32 -5.31
N VAL A 527 -6.04 -23.83 -4.24
CA VAL A 527 -6.40 -24.09 -2.84
C VAL A 527 -6.98 -22.82 -2.22
N GLY A 528 -8.18 -22.93 -1.65
CA GLY A 528 -8.83 -21.87 -0.87
C GLY A 528 -8.45 -21.90 0.61
N MET A 529 -8.19 -20.73 1.18
CA MET A 529 -7.91 -20.54 2.59
C MET A 529 -8.64 -19.32 3.14
N VAL A 530 -9.08 -19.44 4.39
CA VAL A 530 -9.59 -18.33 5.20
C VAL A 530 -8.94 -18.36 6.57
N SER A 531 -8.60 -17.18 7.09
CA SER A 531 -8.09 -17.02 8.44
C SER A 531 -8.72 -15.80 9.10
N HIS A 532 -9.15 -15.97 10.35
CA HIS A 532 -9.72 -14.93 11.19
C HIS A 532 -8.90 -14.77 12.46
N ALA A 533 -8.45 -13.54 12.72
CA ALA A 533 -7.84 -13.11 13.95
C ALA A 533 -8.90 -12.43 14.82
N PRO A 534 -9.22 -12.95 16.01
CA PRO A 534 -10.11 -12.28 16.95
C PRO A 534 -9.63 -10.88 17.33
N ALA A 535 -10.56 -10.08 17.85
CA ALA A 535 -10.27 -8.76 18.37
C ALA A 535 -9.14 -8.81 19.43
N GLY A 536 -8.17 -7.91 19.30
CA GLY A 536 -7.04 -7.83 20.22
C GLY A 536 -5.91 -8.84 19.98
N THR A 537 -6.00 -9.69 18.95
CA THR A 537 -4.87 -10.55 18.53
C THR A 537 -3.66 -9.67 18.18
N PRO A 538 -2.51 -9.83 18.84
CA PRO A 538 -1.29 -9.11 18.50
C PRO A 538 -0.69 -9.67 17.20
N GLN A 539 0.08 -8.83 16.50
CA GLN A 539 0.91 -9.26 15.37
C GLN A 539 0.12 -9.94 14.23
N VAL A 540 -1.14 -9.56 14.01
CA VAL A 540 -2.05 -10.16 13.02
C VAL A 540 -1.39 -10.33 11.65
N SER A 541 -0.72 -9.28 11.15
CA SER A 541 -0.05 -9.32 9.85
C SER A 541 1.03 -10.40 9.77
N ALA A 542 1.84 -10.55 10.83
CA ALA A 542 2.86 -11.58 10.88
C ALA A 542 2.24 -12.97 10.92
N LYS A 543 1.18 -13.16 11.72
CA LYS A 543 0.49 -14.46 11.83
C LYS A 543 -0.20 -14.87 10.54
N PHE A 544 -0.94 -13.97 9.89
CA PHE A 544 -1.51 -14.24 8.57
C PHE A 544 -0.44 -14.53 7.53
N GLY A 545 0.64 -13.74 7.50
CA GLY A 545 1.79 -14.02 6.64
C GLY A 545 2.37 -15.41 6.87
N SER A 546 2.62 -15.80 8.12
CA SER A 546 3.11 -17.14 8.47
C SER A 546 2.20 -18.25 7.93
N VAL A 547 0.88 -18.14 8.15
CA VAL A 547 -0.10 -19.14 7.70
C VAL A 547 -0.11 -19.26 6.16
N GLY A 548 -0.05 -18.14 5.44
CA GLY A 548 0.06 -18.14 3.98
C GLY A 548 1.35 -18.76 3.47
N LEU A 549 2.48 -18.41 4.07
CA LEU A 549 3.79 -18.97 3.71
C LEU A 549 3.85 -20.47 3.98
N SER A 550 3.32 -20.92 5.11
CA SER A 550 3.23 -22.34 5.49
C SER A 550 2.41 -23.15 4.49
N THR A 551 1.24 -22.64 4.11
CA THR A 551 0.36 -23.29 3.14
C THR A 551 1.05 -23.39 1.78
N TYR A 552 1.67 -22.31 1.32
CA TYR A 552 2.45 -22.31 0.09
C TYR A 552 3.59 -23.32 0.10
N ALA A 553 4.38 -23.35 1.18
CA ALA A 553 5.48 -24.29 1.32
C ALA A 553 4.97 -25.74 1.33
N TYR A 554 3.90 -26.03 2.07
CA TYR A 554 3.28 -27.36 2.09
C TYR A 554 2.88 -27.81 0.69
N GLU A 555 2.17 -26.96 -0.08
CA GLU A 555 1.74 -27.30 -1.44
C GLU A 555 2.89 -27.41 -2.46
N GLN A 556 4.00 -26.71 -2.24
CA GLN A 556 5.21 -26.88 -3.05
C GLN A 556 5.89 -28.24 -2.82
N PHE A 557 5.95 -28.68 -1.56
CA PHE A 557 6.78 -29.83 -1.16
C PHE A 557 5.99 -31.13 -0.98
N ALA A 558 4.67 -31.07 -0.80
CA ALA A 558 3.82 -32.26 -0.70
C ALA A 558 3.92 -33.10 -1.98
N SER A 559 4.48 -34.31 -1.83
CA SER A 559 4.58 -35.36 -2.85
C SER A 559 3.89 -36.62 -2.36
#